data_AF-A0A1B0F9L6-F1
#
_entry.id   AF-A0A1B0F9L6-F1
#
_cell.length_a   1.000
_cell.length_b   1.000
_cell.length_c   1.000
_cell.angle_alpha   90.00
_cell.angle_beta   90.00
_cell.angle_gamma   90.00
#
_symmetry.space_group_name_H-M   'P 1'
#
loop_
_entity.id
_entity.type
_entity.pdbx_description
1 polymer ?
#
loop_
_entity_poly.entity_id
_entity_poly.type
_entity_poly.pdbx_seq_one_letter_code
_entity_poly.pdbx_strand_id
1 'polypeptide(L)'
;MLSDPISDPEWYESCKQNQTFKQLIYSLCFFHAVIQERRYFGPIGWNIPYEFNETDLRISLMQLKMFLDQYEGVNYDALRYLTGECNYGGRVTDDWDRRTLKTILNRYYCPEVLDLENPFYFDEKKIYYIPALKEVDNYLSYTKDLPLETEPAIFGFHANADIMKDQKETDMLLSHTLLTQDTSGSGDDSGGGAQLTPEEVVINVASDVLTRLPKDFDREAALARYPTSYHQSMNTVLVQEMTRFNVLLNTIRSSLITVRKAIKGLVVMSAAFEAVYKSILIGKIPGMWASKSYPSLKPLGAYKWYEEGPPSTFWLSGFFFTQAFLTGAQQNFARKYVIPIDLLIFDYNVLHMEEDQTGGVPPPDDGVFVYGIFLEGARWDRAENCLAESFPRELFDRMPVIWMVPCKRSDLKQRHIYTCPLYKTAERRGVLSTTGHSTNFVVAMLLECSPRHQISHWIIRGTALLCQLSF
;
A
#
# COMPACT_ATOMS: atom_id res chain seq x y z
N MET A 1 4.99 -16.95 -36.65
CA MET A 1 4.73 -15.69 -35.94
C MET A 1 3.48 -15.09 -36.55
N LEU A 2 2.35 -15.13 -35.84
CA LEU A 2 1.12 -14.49 -36.33
C LEU A 2 1.34 -12.98 -36.23
N SER A 3 1.34 -12.28 -37.37
CA SER A 3 1.38 -10.81 -37.41
C SER A 3 0.34 -10.22 -36.46
N ASP A 4 0.72 -9.13 -35.78
CA ASP A 4 -0.23 -8.40 -34.94
C ASP A 4 -1.35 -7.80 -35.79
N PRO A 5 -2.61 -7.84 -35.32
CA PRO A 5 -3.74 -7.37 -36.11
C PRO A 5 -3.61 -5.89 -36.51
N ILE A 6 -2.99 -5.07 -35.66
CA ILE A 6 -2.80 -3.63 -35.89
C ILE A 6 -1.85 -3.39 -37.08
N SER A 7 -0.91 -4.30 -37.31
CA SER A 7 0.10 -4.17 -38.37
C SER A 7 -0.43 -4.55 -39.75
N ASP A 8 -1.64 -5.13 -39.82
CA ASP A 8 -2.31 -5.47 -41.06
C ASP A 8 -3.21 -4.31 -41.51
N PRO A 9 -2.86 -3.59 -42.60
CA PRO A 9 -3.66 -2.47 -43.09
C PRO A 9 -5.09 -2.87 -43.48
N GLU A 10 -5.28 -4.09 -44.00
CA GLU A 10 -6.61 -4.57 -44.38
C GLU A 10 -7.48 -4.75 -43.14
N TRP A 11 -6.91 -5.32 -42.08
CA TRP A 11 -7.62 -5.48 -40.81
C TRP A 11 -7.99 -4.12 -40.20
N TYR A 12 -7.06 -3.16 -40.24
CA TYR A 12 -7.25 -1.81 -39.68
C TYR A 12 -8.37 -1.03 -40.37
N GLU A 13 -8.52 -1.18 -41.70
CA GLU A 13 -9.55 -0.49 -42.49
C GLU A 13 -10.90 -1.23 -42.58
N SER A 14 -10.93 -2.52 -42.25
CA SER A 14 -12.10 -3.39 -42.51
C SER A 14 -13.29 -3.23 -41.56
N CYS A 15 -13.19 -2.44 -40.48
CA CYS A 15 -14.30 -2.29 -39.52
C CYS A 15 -15.42 -1.40 -40.07
N LYS A 16 -16.69 -1.78 -39.82
CA LYS A 16 -17.86 -1.00 -40.24
C LYS A 16 -17.86 0.43 -39.69
N GLN A 17 -17.41 0.59 -38.44
CA GLN A 17 -17.30 1.89 -37.77
C GLN A 17 -15.85 2.39 -37.81
N ASN A 18 -15.30 2.58 -39.01
CA ASN A 18 -13.88 2.79 -39.26
C ASN A 18 -13.25 3.91 -38.39
N GLN A 19 -13.80 5.12 -38.39
CA GLN A 19 -13.23 6.24 -37.61
C GLN A 19 -13.23 5.96 -36.09
N THR A 20 -14.37 5.53 -35.55
CA THR A 20 -14.53 5.16 -34.13
C THR A 20 -13.57 4.04 -33.73
N PHE A 21 -13.42 3.05 -34.59
CA PHE A 21 -12.51 1.93 -34.37
C PHE A 21 -11.06 2.39 -34.25
N LYS A 22 -10.59 3.25 -35.16
CA LYS A 22 -9.22 3.78 -35.12
C LYS A 22 -8.92 4.55 -33.84
N GLN A 23 -9.84 5.42 -33.40
CA GLN A 23 -9.70 6.16 -32.15
C GLN A 23 -9.69 5.23 -30.92
N LEU A 24 -10.57 4.22 -30.88
CA LEU A 24 -10.63 3.27 -29.77
C LEU A 24 -9.45 2.29 -29.73
N ILE A 25 -8.86 1.93 -30.88
CA ILE A 25 -7.59 1.19 -30.93
C ILE A 25 -6.51 2.05 -30.27
N TYR A 26 -6.35 3.31 -30.69
CA TYR A 26 -5.33 4.19 -30.11
C TYR A 26 -5.55 4.38 -28.61
N SER A 27 -6.82 4.54 -28.18
CA SER A 27 -7.19 4.59 -26.77
C SER A 27 -6.77 3.36 -25.98
N LEU A 28 -7.01 2.17 -26.53
CA LEU A 28 -6.70 0.90 -25.89
C LEU A 28 -5.18 0.67 -25.82
N CYS A 29 -4.45 1.03 -26.88
CA CYS A 29 -2.98 1.01 -26.88
C CYS A 29 -2.41 1.96 -25.83
N PHE A 30 -2.97 3.17 -25.70
CA PHE A 30 -2.53 4.13 -24.70
C PHE A 30 -2.86 3.66 -23.28
N PHE A 31 -4.05 3.09 -23.06
CA PHE A 31 -4.38 2.40 -21.80
C PHE A 31 -3.36 1.32 -21.47
N HIS A 32 -3.02 0.46 -22.43
CA HIS A 32 -2.05 -0.62 -22.25
C HIS A 32 -0.65 -0.09 -21.87
N ALA A 33 -0.18 0.97 -22.54
CA ALA A 33 1.08 1.63 -22.20
C ALA A 33 1.06 2.20 -20.77
N VAL A 34 -0.01 2.89 -20.39
CA VAL A 34 -0.17 3.51 -19.06
C VAL A 34 -0.15 2.46 -17.95
N ILE A 35 -0.88 1.34 -18.08
CA ILE A 35 -0.88 0.31 -17.05
C ILE A 35 0.46 -0.42 -16.92
N GLN A 36 1.21 -0.54 -18.03
CA GLN A 36 2.57 -1.09 -18.02
C GLN A 36 3.54 -0.15 -17.31
N GLU A 37 3.55 1.13 -17.67
CA GLU A 37 4.43 2.14 -17.06
C GLU A 37 4.16 2.33 -15.56
N ARG A 38 2.88 2.24 -15.13
CA ARG A 38 2.52 2.30 -13.71
C ARG A 38 3.24 1.25 -12.85
N ARG A 39 3.74 0.15 -13.42
CA ARG A 39 4.52 -0.87 -12.69
C ARG A 39 5.83 -0.33 -12.12
N TYR A 40 6.44 0.67 -12.77
CA TYR A 40 7.70 1.26 -12.31
C TYR A 40 7.53 2.12 -11.05
N PHE A 41 6.32 2.57 -10.74
CA PHE A 41 6.01 3.36 -9.54
C PHE A 41 5.77 2.51 -8.28
N GLY A 42 6.01 1.20 -8.36
CA GLY A 42 5.89 0.31 -7.21
C GLY A 42 4.46 0.23 -6.65
N PRO A 43 4.28 0.17 -5.31
CA PRO A 43 2.98 -0.03 -4.67
C PRO A 43 1.93 1.06 -4.92
N ILE A 44 2.36 2.28 -5.27
CA ILE A 44 1.44 3.37 -5.66
C ILE A 44 0.78 3.08 -7.01
N GLY A 45 1.52 2.42 -7.91
CA GLY A 45 0.98 1.99 -9.20
C GLY A 45 0.15 0.73 -9.11
N TRP A 46 0.74 -0.33 -8.57
CA TRP A 46 0.11 -1.63 -8.35
C TRP A 46 0.63 -2.25 -7.06
N ASN A 47 -0.26 -2.77 -6.20
CA ASN A 47 0.17 -3.49 -5.00
C ASN A 47 1.01 -4.72 -5.39
N ILE A 48 0.60 -5.42 -6.47
CA ILE A 48 1.33 -6.56 -7.03
C ILE A 48 1.84 -6.18 -8.44
N PRO A 49 3.13 -6.43 -8.77
CA PRO A 49 3.68 -6.10 -10.08
C PRO A 49 3.19 -7.10 -11.15
N TYR A 50 1.98 -6.89 -11.66
CA TYR A 50 1.40 -7.72 -12.72
C TYR A 50 2.13 -7.55 -14.04
N GLU A 51 2.24 -8.64 -14.80
CA GLU A 51 2.76 -8.62 -16.17
C GLU A 51 1.60 -8.61 -17.16
N PHE A 52 1.34 -7.44 -17.74
CA PHE A 52 0.35 -7.25 -18.81
C PHE A 52 1.03 -7.44 -20.16
N ASN A 53 0.58 -8.43 -20.93
CA ASN A 53 1.26 -8.89 -22.14
C ASN A 53 0.54 -8.40 -23.41
N GLU A 54 1.25 -8.47 -24.53
CA GLU A 54 0.71 -8.17 -25.86
C GLU A 54 -0.49 -9.07 -26.22
N THR A 55 -0.55 -10.29 -25.67
CA THR A 55 -1.70 -11.19 -25.86
C THR A 55 -2.99 -10.59 -25.31
N ASP A 56 -2.92 -9.91 -24.16
CA ASP A 56 -4.10 -9.29 -23.53
C ASP A 56 -4.61 -8.12 -24.38
N LEU A 57 -3.68 -7.34 -24.94
CA LEU A 57 -3.97 -6.26 -25.89
C LEU A 57 -4.60 -6.81 -27.17
N ARG A 58 -3.97 -7.82 -27.77
CA ARG A 58 -4.42 -8.43 -29.03
C ARG A 58 -5.83 -9.00 -28.95
N ILE A 59 -6.15 -9.73 -27.88
CA ILE A 59 -7.50 -10.27 -27.66
C ILE A 59 -8.50 -9.14 -27.47
N SER A 60 -8.14 -8.10 -26.71
CA SER A 60 -8.99 -6.93 -26.48
C SER A 60 -9.29 -6.17 -27.79
N LEU A 61 -8.31 -6.06 -28.69
CA LEU A 61 -8.49 -5.44 -30.02
C LEU A 61 -9.40 -6.25 -30.94
N MET A 62 -9.25 -7.58 -30.93
CA MET A 62 -10.14 -8.47 -31.69
C MET A 62 -11.58 -8.38 -31.20
N GLN A 63 -11.79 -8.34 -29.88
CA GLN A 63 -13.10 -8.15 -29.29
C GLN A 63 -13.68 -6.77 -29.60
N LEU A 64 -12.87 -5.71 -29.51
CA LEU A 64 -13.27 -4.35 -29.89
C LEU A 64 -13.85 -4.33 -31.31
N LYS A 65 -13.11 -4.88 -32.28
CA LYS A 65 -13.57 -4.97 -33.68
C LYS A 65 -14.89 -5.75 -33.79
N MET A 66 -14.94 -6.94 -33.17
CA MET A 66 -16.13 -7.79 -33.20
C MET A 66 -17.38 -7.05 -32.71
N PHE A 67 -17.29 -6.30 -31.62
CA PHE A 67 -18.42 -5.54 -31.07
C PHE A 67 -18.83 -4.39 -32.00
N LEU A 68 -17.88 -3.64 -32.55
CA LEU A 68 -18.19 -2.52 -33.46
C LEU A 68 -18.76 -3.00 -34.81
N ASP A 69 -18.44 -4.22 -35.24
CA ASP A 69 -19.00 -4.82 -36.47
C ASP A 69 -20.41 -5.42 -36.24
N GLN A 70 -20.71 -5.88 -35.02
CA GLN A 70 -21.98 -6.52 -34.68
C GLN A 70 -23.08 -5.54 -34.28
N TYR A 71 -22.73 -4.44 -33.62
CA TYR A 71 -23.68 -3.49 -33.06
C TYR A 71 -23.58 -2.11 -33.74
N GLU A 72 -24.71 -1.39 -33.78
CA GLU A 72 -24.73 0.03 -34.15
C GLU A 72 -24.36 0.86 -32.92
N GLY A 73 -23.24 1.60 -32.99
CA GLY A 73 -22.67 2.34 -31.86
C GLY A 73 -21.72 1.54 -30.97
N VAL A 74 -21.21 2.20 -29.92
CA VAL A 74 -20.19 1.65 -29.02
C VAL A 74 -20.83 1.18 -27.71
N ASN A 75 -20.76 -0.12 -27.43
CA ASN A 75 -21.22 -0.69 -26.16
C ASN A 75 -20.08 -0.64 -25.11
N TYR A 76 -19.95 0.52 -24.44
CA TYR A 76 -18.89 0.74 -23.45
C TYR A 76 -18.94 -0.24 -22.28
N ASP A 77 -20.12 -0.62 -21.79
CA ASP A 77 -20.23 -1.50 -20.63
C ASP A 77 -19.72 -2.92 -20.94
N ALA A 78 -20.05 -3.44 -22.12
CA ALA A 78 -19.53 -4.72 -22.58
C ALA A 78 -18.01 -4.68 -22.78
N LEU A 79 -17.49 -3.62 -23.41
CA LEU A 79 -16.05 -3.44 -23.63
C LEU A 79 -15.28 -3.28 -22.31
N ARG A 80 -15.78 -2.46 -21.39
CA ARG A 80 -15.19 -2.27 -20.05
C ARG A 80 -15.18 -3.57 -19.25
N TYR A 81 -16.24 -4.37 -19.34
CA TYR A 81 -16.31 -5.66 -18.68
C TYR A 81 -15.33 -6.66 -19.29
N LEU A 82 -15.33 -6.86 -20.62
CA LEU A 82 -14.45 -7.83 -21.27
C LEU A 82 -12.97 -7.46 -21.10
N THR A 83 -12.61 -6.20 -21.36
CA THR A 83 -11.22 -5.75 -21.22
C THR A 83 -10.81 -5.69 -19.74
N GLY A 84 -11.65 -5.15 -18.87
CA GLY A 84 -11.31 -4.88 -17.47
C GLY A 84 -11.46 -6.06 -16.51
N GLU A 85 -12.41 -6.98 -16.73
CA GLU A 85 -12.63 -8.17 -15.87
C GLU A 85 -12.05 -9.44 -16.47
N CYS A 86 -12.23 -9.67 -17.77
CA CYS A 86 -11.86 -10.93 -18.40
C CYS A 86 -10.41 -10.92 -18.88
N ASN A 87 -10.02 -9.96 -19.72
CA ASN A 87 -8.72 -9.96 -20.37
C ASN A 87 -7.61 -9.50 -19.41
N TYR A 88 -7.60 -8.22 -19.04
CA TYR A 88 -6.61 -7.67 -18.10
C TYR A 88 -6.94 -8.07 -16.65
N GLY A 89 -8.23 -8.02 -16.27
CA GLY A 89 -8.69 -8.38 -14.94
C GLY A 89 -8.45 -9.83 -14.55
N GLY A 90 -8.37 -10.75 -15.53
CA GLY A 90 -8.03 -12.15 -15.30
C GLY A 90 -6.64 -12.36 -14.70
N ARG A 91 -5.72 -11.39 -14.88
CA ARG A 91 -4.38 -11.40 -14.28
C ARG A 91 -4.33 -10.76 -12.90
N VAL A 92 -5.30 -9.91 -12.58
CA VAL A 92 -5.30 -9.12 -11.36
C VAL A 92 -5.96 -9.90 -10.23
N THR A 93 -5.16 -10.22 -9.23
CA THR A 93 -5.53 -11.04 -8.09
C THR A 93 -6.01 -10.23 -6.88
N ASP A 94 -5.57 -8.98 -6.73
CA ASP A 94 -5.93 -8.12 -5.61
C ASP A 94 -7.15 -7.25 -5.97
N ASP A 95 -8.13 -7.16 -5.07
CA ASP A 95 -9.38 -6.44 -5.33
C ASP A 95 -9.17 -4.92 -5.45
N TRP A 96 -8.19 -4.36 -4.73
CA TRP A 96 -7.87 -2.93 -4.81
C TRP A 96 -7.18 -2.60 -6.13
N ASP A 97 -6.25 -3.46 -6.58
CA ASP A 97 -5.66 -3.33 -7.90
C ASP A 97 -6.73 -3.52 -9.00
N ARG A 98 -7.68 -4.45 -8.84
CA ARG A 98 -8.79 -4.65 -9.79
C ARG A 98 -9.68 -3.41 -9.89
N ARG A 99 -9.98 -2.77 -8.75
CA ARG A 99 -10.70 -1.49 -8.69
C ARG A 99 -9.93 -0.39 -9.45
N THR A 100 -8.61 -0.32 -9.26
CA THR A 100 -7.74 0.65 -9.95
C THR A 100 -7.73 0.42 -11.45
N LEU A 101 -7.53 -0.82 -11.91
CA LEU A 101 -7.54 -1.19 -13.33
C LEU A 101 -8.82 -0.74 -14.03
N LYS A 102 -9.99 -1.06 -13.46
CA LYS A 102 -11.29 -0.66 -14.00
C LYS A 102 -11.46 0.84 -14.04
N THR A 103 -11.03 1.54 -13.00
CA THR A 103 -11.16 2.99 -12.91
C THR A 103 -10.30 3.68 -13.99
N ILE A 104 -9.09 3.18 -14.23
CA ILE A 104 -8.23 3.65 -15.32
C ILE A 104 -8.88 3.33 -16.66
N LEU A 105 -9.35 2.11 -16.88
CA LEU A 105 -10.00 1.69 -18.13
C LEU A 105 -11.22 2.56 -18.47
N ASN A 106 -12.03 2.92 -17.48
CA ASN A 106 -13.20 3.78 -17.67
C ASN A 106 -12.85 5.17 -18.22
N ARG A 107 -11.62 5.65 -18.00
CA ARG A 107 -11.12 6.92 -18.55
C ARG A 107 -10.75 6.83 -20.02
N TYR A 108 -10.38 5.64 -20.51
CA TYR A 108 -10.02 5.40 -21.90
C TYR A 108 -11.22 4.90 -22.72
N TYR A 109 -12.11 4.13 -22.11
CA TYR A 109 -13.39 3.77 -22.70
C TYR A 109 -14.50 4.67 -22.16
N CYS A 110 -14.56 5.90 -22.64
CA CYS A 110 -15.67 6.82 -22.39
C CYS A 110 -16.18 7.46 -23.70
N PRO A 111 -17.43 7.97 -23.71
CA PRO A 111 -17.96 8.73 -24.85
C PRO A 111 -17.13 9.97 -25.19
N GLU A 112 -16.53 10.62 -24.19
CA GLU A 112 -15.77 11.87 -24.35
C GLU A 112 -14.52 11.68 -25.20
N VAL A 113 -13.93 10.48 -25.22
CA VAL A 113 -12.77 10.14 -26.07
C VAL A 113 -13.10 10.21 -27.56
N LEU A 114 -14.38 10.04 -27.93
CA LEU A 114 -14.84 10.13 -29.32
C LEU A 114 -15.36 11.53 -29.69
N ASP A 115 -15.37 12.47 -28.75
CA ASP A 115 -15.81 13.83 -29.02
C ASP A 115 -14.81 14.53 -29.96
N LEU A 116 -15.30 14.94 -31.13
CA LEU A 116 -14.51 15.64 -32.15
C LEU A 116 -14.46 17.15 -31.92
N GLU A 117 -15.41 17.70 -31.16
CA GLU A 117 -15.52 19.14 -30.88
C GLU A 117 -14.68 19.52 -29.67
N ASN A 118 -14.66 18.66 -28.63
CA ASN A 118 -13.88 18.88 -27.42
C ASN A 118 -12.91 17.72 -27.18
N PRO A 119 -11.62 17.86 -27.53
CA PRO A 119 -10.62 16.83 -27.28
C PRO A 119 -10.54 16.49 -25.78
N PHE A 120 -10.71 15.20 -25.46
CA PHE A 120 -10.52 14.72 -24.10
C PHE A 120 -9.03 14.58 -23.79
N TYR A 121 -8.55 15.39 -22.84
CA TYR A 121 -7.16 15.39 -22.41
C TYR A 121 -6.96 14.48 -21.18
N PHE A 122 -5.91 13.66 -21.23
CA PHE A 122 -5.55 12.74 -20.15
C PHE A 122 -4.69 13.38 -19.06
N ASP A 123 -4.16 14.57 -19.30
CA ASP A 123 -3.31 15.32 -18.40
C ASP A 123 -3.78 16.76 -18.19
N GLU A 124 -3.38 17.36 -17.08
CA GLU A 124 -3.72 18.75 -16.75
C GLU A 124 -3.05 19.76 -17.70
N LYS A 125 -1.91 19.40 -18.30
CA LYS A 125 -1.16 20.23 -19.24
C LYS A 125 -1.67 20.14 -20.68
N LYS A 126 -2.68 19.29 -20.93
CA LYS A 126 -3.34 19.10 -22.23
C LYS A 126 -2.38 18.70 -23.35
N ILE A 127 -1.38 17.87 -23.03
CA ILE A 127 -0.42 17.34 -23.99
C ILE A 127 -0.96 16.05 -24.63
N TYR A 128 -1.59 15.20 -23.84
CA TYR A 128 -2.00 13.86 -24.25
C TYR A 128 -3.51 13.81 -24.52
N TYR A 129 -3.88 13.49 -25.75
CA TYR A 129 -5.26 13.27 -26.17
C TYR A 129 -5.31 12.21 -27.27
N ILE A 130 -6.51 11.78 -27.66
CA ILE A 130 -6.70 10.83 -28.76
C ILE A 130 -7.01 11.63 -30.02
N PRO A 131 -6.09 11.69 -30.99
CA PRO A 131 -6.33 12.45 -32.19
C PRO A 131 -7.30 11.70 -33.12
N ALA A 132 -8.15 12.42 -33.85
CA ALA A 132 -9.03 11.85 -34.86
C ALA A 132 -8.34 11.88 -36.23
N LEU A 133 -7.51 10.87 -36.50
CA LEU A 133 -6.71 10.80 -37.73
C LEU A 133 -7.22 9.69 -38.66
N LYS A 134 -7.04 9.90 -39.97
CA LYS A 134 -7.52 8.97 -41.00
C LYS A 134 -6.55 7.81 -41.25
N GLU A 135 -5.26 8.11 -41.30
CA GLU A 135 -4.20 7.16 -41.67
C GLU A 135 -3.38 6.75 -40.45
N VAL A 136 -2.92 5.49 -40.43
CA VAL A 136 -2.06 4.93 -39.38
C VAL A 136 -0.78 5.74 -39.20
N ASP A 137 -0.16 6.15 -40.32
CA ASP A 137 1.12 6.88 -40.30
C ASP A 137 1.02 8.20 -39.53
N ASN A 138 -0.15 8.85 -39.55
CA ASN A 138 -0.38 10.08 -38.79
C ASN A 138 -0.51 9.82 -37.28
N TYR A 139 -1.07 8.67 -36.87
CA TYR A 139 -1.03 8.27 -35.45
C TYR A 139 0.41 7.97 -35.00
N LEU A 140 1.21 7.36 -35.87
CA LEU A 140 2.61 7.07 -35.58
C LEU A 140 3.46 8.34 -35.50
N SER A 141 3.24 9.32 -36.37
CA SER A 141 3.93 10.61 -36.29
C SER A 141 3.56 11.36 -35.01
N TYR A 142 2.27 11.46 -34.68
CA TYR A 142 1.81 12.05 -33.42
C TYR A 142 2.48 11.41 -32.20
N THR A 143 2.57 10.07 -32.18
CA THR A 143 3.20 9.35 -31.07
C THR A 143 4.70 9.64 -30.95
N LYS A 144 5.40 9.88 -32.07
CA LYS A 144 6.82 10.26 -32.07
C LYS A 144 7.06 11.69 -31.63
N ASP A 145 6.08 12.57 -31.79
CA ASP A 145 6.14 13.97 -31.37
C ASP A 145 5.87 14.14 -29.86
N LEU A 146 5.39 13.10 -29.17
CA LEU A 146 5.18 13.13 -27.72
C LEU A 146 6.52 13.26 -26.95
N PRO A 147 6.52 13.91 -25.77
CA PRO A 147 7.71 14.02 -24.94
C PRO A 147 8.33 12.67 -24.57
N LEU A 148 9.66 12.58 -24.65
CA LEU A 148 10.41 11.37 -24.27
C LEU A 148 10.37 11.14 -22.75
N GLU A 149 10.44 12.23 -21.97
CA GLU A 149 10.24 12.21 -20.53
C GLU A 149 8.78 12.53 -20.23
N THR A 150 8.11 11.60 -19.56
CA THR A 150 6.69 11.70 -19.25
C THR A 150 6.49 12.13 -17.81
N GLU A 151 5.56 13.05 -17.57
CA GLU A 151 5.24 13.49 -16.21
C GLU A 151 4.25 12.53 -15.53
N PRO A 152 4.31 12.35 -14.19
CA PRO A 152 3.46 11.41 -13.46
C PRO A 152 1.95 11.63 -13.62
N ALA A 153 1.57 12.86 -14.01
CA ALA A 153 0.18 13.25 -14.22
C ALA A 153 -0.53 12.41 -15.28
N ILE A 154 0.17 11.91 -16.32
CA ILE A 154 -0.43 11.06 -17.35
C ILE A 154 -0.84 9.69 -16.82
N PHE A 155 -0.03 9.16 -15.89
CA PHE A 155 -0.35 7.95 -15.14
C PHE A 155 -1.40 8.23 -14.06
N GLY A 156 -1.72 9.50 -13.82
CA GLY A 156 -2.64 9.99 -12.82
C GLY A 156 -2.06 10.06 -11.41
N PHE A 157 -0.73 10.13 -11.28
CA PHE A 157 -0.06 10.37 -10.00
C PHE A 157 0.25 11.85 -9.77
N HIS A 158 0.48 12.21 -8.51
CA HIS A 158 1.05 13.49 -8.14
C HIS A 158 2.56 13.52 -8.49
N ALA A 159 3.15 14.71 -8.70
CA ALA A 159 4.56 14.88 -9.06
C ALA A 159 5.54 14.25 -8.04
N ASN A 160 5.09 14.05 -6.80
CA ASN A 160 5.87 13.38 -5.75
C ASN A 160 6.16 11.89 -6.07
N ALA A 161 5.40 11.27 -6.97
CA ALA A 161 5.60 9.87 -7.33
C ALA A 161 6.94 9.62 -8.04
N ASP A 162 7.46 10.60 -8.79
CA ASP A 162 8.80 10.49 -9.39
C ASP A 162 9.89 10.45 -8.32
N ILE A 163 9.79 11.32 -7.31
CA ILE A 163 10.75 11.34 -6.18
C ILE A 163 10.79 9.97 -5.51
N MET A 164 9.63 9.33 -5.32
CA MET A 164 9.55 8.00 -4.71
C MET A 164 10.13 6.90 -5.59
N LYS A 165 9.89 6.98 -6.91
CA LYS A 165 10.48 6.06 -7.89
C LYS A 165 12.00 6.17 -7.89
N ASP A 166 12.53 7.39 -8.00
CA ASP A 166 13.97 7.67 -8.05
C ASP A 166 14.68 7.27 -6.74
N GLN A 167 14.05 7.55 -5.59
CA GLN A 167 14.57 7.12 -4.30
C GLN A 167 14.66 5.58 -4.22
N LYS A 168 13.61 4.88 -4.66
CA LYS A 168 13.59 3.41 -4.66
C LYS A 168 14.65 2.81 -5.59
N GLU A 169 14.82 3.37 -6.79
CA GLU A 169 15.85 2.94 -7.73
C GLU A 169 17.26 3.16 -7.16
N THR A 170 17.47 4.31 -6.53
CA THR A 170 18.72 4.64 -5.83
C THR A 170 19.01 3.67 -4.69
N ASP A 171 18.02 3.39 -3.83
CA ASP A 171 18.15 2.44 -2.72
C ASP A 171 18.46 1.01 -3.22
N MET A 172 17.87 0.61 -4.34
CA MET A 172 18.13 -0.67 -4.99
C MET A 172 19.56 -0.74 -5.53
N LEU A 173 20.00 0.31 -6.23
CA LEU A 173 21.35 0.42 -6.77
C LEU A 173 22.39 0.36 -5.63
N LEU A 174 22.25 1.18 -4.60
CA LEU A 174 23.17 1.21 -3.46
C LEU A 174 23.18 -0.13 -2.71
N SER A 175 22.01 -0.74 -2.52
CA SER A 175 21.90 -2.07 -1.90
C SER A 175 22.61 -3.14 -2.72
N HIS A 176 22.46 -3.13 -4.05
CA HIS A 176 23.14 -4.08 -4.93
C HIS A 176 24.65 -3.85 -4.95
N THR A 177 25.10 -2.59 -4.99
CA THR A 177 26.53 -2.24 -4.90
C THR A 177 27.14 -2.76 -3.60
N LEU A 178 26.44 -2.59 -2.48
CA LEU A 178 26.89 -3.12 -1.18
C LEU A 178 27.04 -4.65 -1.19
N LEU A 179 26.16 -5.36 -1.89
CA LEU A 179 26.25 -6.83 -2.04
C LEU A 179 27.42 -7.27 -2.93
N THR A 180 27.85 -6.42 -3.86
CA THR A 180 29.01 -6.70 -4.74
C THR A 180 30.35 -6.28 -4.14
N GLN A 181 30.33 -5.50 -3.06
CA GLN A 181 31.56 -5.06 -2.40
C GLN A 181 32.19 -6.24 -1.64
N ASP A 182 33.46 -6.53 -1.94
CA ASP A 182 34.23 -7.55 -1.22
C ASP A 182 34.41 -7.11 0.25
N THR A 183 33.64 -7.73 1.14
CA THR A 183 33.82 -7.57 2.60
C THR A 183 35.08 -8.29 3.11
N SER A 184 35.84 -8.93 2.22
CA SER A 184 37.10 -9.63 2.46
C SER A 184 38.33 -8.73 2.39
N GLY A 185 38.17 -7.47 1.94
CA GLY A 185 39.27 -6.54 1.65
C GLY A 185 39.56 -5.45 2.70
N SER A 186 39.05 -5.55 3.93
CA SER A 186 39.48 -4.67 5.04
C SER A 186 40.56 -5.33 5.89
N GLY A 187 41.58 -5.87 5.23
CA GLY A 187 42.83 -6.31 5.83
C GLY A 187 43.96 -5.51 5.18
N ASP A 188 44.68 -4.75 5.99
CA ASP A 188 45.84 -3.93 5.64
C ASP A 188 45.63 -2.78 4.64
N ASP A 189 45.50 -1.54 5.13
CA ASP A 189 46.65 -0.63 5.22
C ASP A 189 46.24 0.78 5.67
N SER A 190 47.08 1.38 6.52
CA SER A 190 47.18 2.81 6.85
C SER A 190 46.09 3.50 7.71
N GLY A 191 46.40 3.69 9.01
CA GLY A 191 45.91 4.87 9.75
C GLY A 191 45.42 4.69 11.19
N GLY A 192 46.32 4.36 12.13
CA GLY A 192 46.39 5.00 13.46
C GLY A 192 45.14 5.16 14.35
N GLY A 193 44.10 4.35 14.19
CA GLY A 193 42.97 4.26 15.11
C GLY A 193 42.59 2.80 15.27
N ALA A 194 42.37 2.33 16.51
CA ALA A 194 41.95 0.95 16.77
C ALA A 194 40.59 0.69 16.11
N GLN A 195 40.59 0.23 14.86
CA GLN A 195 39.40 -0.26 14.19
C GLN A 195 39.02 -1.58 14.86
N LEU A 196 37.84 -1.58 15.48
CA LEU A 196 37.25 -2.79 16.07
C LEU A 196 37.14 -3.86 14.98
N THR A 197 37.48 -5.09 15.33
CA THR A 197 37.28 -6.21 14.39
C THR A 197 35.78 -6.37 14.08
N PRO A 198 35.40 -6.91 12.90
CA PRO A 198 33.98 -7.17 12.58
C PRO A 198 33.25 -7.95 13.68
N GLU A 199 33.96 -8.88 14.33
CA GLU A 199 33.48 -9.65 15.47
C GLU A 199 33.22 -8.78 16.71
N GLU A 200 34.13 -7.88 17.05
CA GLU A 200 33.98 -6.93 18.16
C GLU A 200 32.83 -5.96 17.91
N VAL A 201 32.65 -5.48 16.67
CA VAL A 201 31.51 -4.64 16.28
C VAL A 201 30.19 -5.37 16.55
N VAL A 202 30.05 -6.60 16.07
CA VAL A 202 28.83 -7.38 16.28
C VAL A 202 28.60 -7.68 17.76
N ILE A 203 29.65 -7.98 18.54
CA ILE A 203 29.54 -8.22 19.98
C ILE A 203 29.08 -6.95 20.71
N ASN A 204 29.61 -5.78 20.36
CA ASN A 204 29.26 -4.51 20.98
C ASN A 204 27.81 -4.13 20.69
N VAL A 205 27.40 -4.20 19.42
CA VAL A 205 26.01 -3.94 19.02
C VAL A 205 25.06 -4.93 19.68
N ALA A 206 25.38 -6.23 19.66
CA ALA A 206 24.56 -7.25 20.31
C ALA A 206 24.44 -7.01 21.82
N SER A 207 25.50 -6.53 22.48
CA SER A 207 25.49 -6.25 23.91
C SER A 207 24.65 -5.02 24.23
N ASP A 208 24.77 -3.94 23.46
CA ASP A 208 23.96 -2.72 23.64
C ASP A 208 22.46 -2.98 23.36
N VAL A 209 22.13 -3.77 22.35
CA VAL A 209 20.74 -4.17 22.10
C VAL A 209 20.20 -5.03 23.26
N LEU A 210 21.00 -5.97 23.78
CA LEU A 210 20.59 -6.82 24.90
C LEU A 210 20.39 -6.04 26.21
N THR A 211 21.16 -4.98 26.48
CA THR A 211 21.00 -4.15 27.69
C THR A 211 19.78 -3.24 27.61
N ARG A 212 19.42 -2.78 26.41
CA ARG A 212 18.23 -1.95 26.18
C ARG A 212 16.95 -2.75 25.98
N LEU A 213 17.05 -4.06 25.72
CA LEU A 213 15.89 -4.90 25.47
C LEU A 213 15.00 -4.98 26.74
N PRO A 214 13.70 -4.69 26.62
CA PRO A 214 12.77 -4.81 27.74
C PRO A 214 12.70 -6.23 28.30
N LYS A 215 12.25 -6.32 29.57
CA LYS A 215 11.89 -7.60 30.19
C LYS A 215 10.65 -8.19 29.50
N ASP A 216 10.54 -9.51 29.55
CA ASP A 216 9.35 -10.19 29.03
C ASP A 216 8.12 -9.84 29.87
N PHE A 217 6.98 -9.78 29.20
CA PHE A 217 5.70 -9.56 29.86
C PHE A 217 5.28 -10.80 30.65
N ASP A 218 4.83 -10.60 31.88
CA ASP A 218 4.24 -11.66 32.68
C ASP A 218 2.79 -11.91 32.22
N ARG A 219 2.60 -13.01 31.48
CA ARG A 219 1.30 -13.42 30.96
C ARG A 219 0.33 -13.80 32.08
N GLU A 220 0.81 -14.44 33.14
CA GLU A 220 -0.04 -14.91 34.23
C GLU A 220 -0.54 -13.74 35.06
N ALA A 221 0.35 -12.77 35.34
CA ALA A 221 -0.04 -11.52 35.98
C ALA A 221 -1.00 -10.70 35.09
N ALA A 222 -0.78 -10.65 33.77
CA ALA A 222 -1.69 -9.99 32.83
C ALA A 222 -3.08 -10.63 32.79
N LEU A 223 -3.17 -11.97 32.77
CA LEU A 223 -4.43 -12.70 32.81
C LEU A 223 -5.16 -12.55 34.16
N ALA A 224 -4.41 -12.51 35.27
CA ALA A 224 -4.98 -12.29 36.59
C ALA A 224 -5.53 -10.87 36.75
N ARG A 225 -4.84 -9.86 36.22
CA ARG A 225 -5.23 -8.45 36.29
C ARG A 225 -6.34 -8.08 35.30
N TYR A 226 -6.31 -8.67 34.10
CA TYR A 226 -7.28 -8.43 33.03
C TYR A 226 -7.87 -9.76 32.55
N PRO A 227 -8.77 -10.38 33.35
CA PRO A 227 -9.39 -11.64 32.96
C PRO A 227 -10.26 -11.47 31.71
N THR A 228 -10.45 -12.59 31.00
CA THR A 228 -11.37 -12.69 29.87
C THR A 228 -12.79 -12.36 30.36
N SER A 229 -13.27 -11.16 30.05
CA SER A 229 -14.59 -10.69 30.46
C SER A 229 -15.50 -10.59 29.24
N TYR A 230 -16.75 -11.02 29.40
CA TYR A 230 -17.77 -10.84 28.38
C TYR A 230 -18.02 -9.35 28.09
N HIS A 231 -17.88 -8.45 29.06
CA HIS A 231 -18.14 -7.02 28.82
C HIS A 231 -16.91 -6.26 28.30
N GLN A 232 -15.72 -6.87 28.31
CA GLN A 232 -14.49 -6.22 27.90
C GLN A 232 -13.62 -7.16 27.06
N SER A 233 -13.92 -7.24 25.76
CA SER A 233 -13.14 -8.01 24.78
C SER A 233 -11.72 -7.48 24.60
N MET A 234 -11.47 -6.20 24.89
CA MET A 234 -10.14 -5.60 24.77
C MET A 234 -9.09 -6.26 25.68
N ASN A 235 -9.48 -6.85 26.81
CA ASN A 235 -8.56 -7.54 27.71
C ASN A 235 -7.90 -8.75 27.03
N THR A 236 -8.64 -9.47 26.19
CA THR A 236 -8.10 -10.63 25.49
C THR A 236 -7.12 -10.23 24.39
N VAL A 237 -7.37 -9.09 23.73
CA VAL A 237 -6.45 -8.49 22.77
C VAL A 237 -5.12 -8.15 23.44
N LEU A 238 -5.14 -7.50 24.60
CA LEU A 238 -3.93 -7.16 25.36
C LEU A 238 -3.06 -8.40 25.65
N VAL A 239 -3.66 -9.47 26.17
CA VAL A 239 -2.92 -10.70 26.50
C VAL A 239 -2.35 -11.38 25.26
N GLN A 240 -3.09 -11.41 24.16
CA GLN A 240 -2.61 -11.97 22.89
C GLN A 240 -1.45 -11.15 22.31
N GLU A 241 -1.54 -9.82 22.37
CA GLU A 241 -0.48 -8.91 21.96
C GLU A 241 0.79 -9.13 22.78
N MET A 242 0.68 -9.15 24.12
CA MET A 242 1.81 -9.44 25.01
C MET A 242 2.48 -10.78 24.71
N THR A 243 1.68 -11.80 24.39
CA THR A 243 2.20 -13.13 24.03
C THR A 243 3.02 -13.05 22.74
N ARG A 244 2.56 -12.31 21.72
CA ARG A 244 3.29 -12.12 20.46
C ARG A 244 4.57 -11.30 20.66
N PHE A 245 4.51 -10.23 21.44
CA PHE A 245 5.68 -9.44 21.83
C PHE A 245 6.73 -10.31 22.53
N ASN A 246 6.32 -11.18 23.47
CA ASN A 246 7.24 -12.10 24.15
C ASN A 246 7.94 -13.07 23.19
N VAL A 247 7.24 -13.56 22.16
CA VAL A 247 7.87 -14.40 21.12
C VAL A 247 8.95 -13.62 20.38
N LEU A 248 8.69 -12.35 20.03
CA LEU A 248 9.70 -11.49 19.38
C LEU A 248 10.89 -11.23 20.32
N LEU A 249 10.64 -10.76 21.55
CA LEU A 249 11.68 -10.44 22.53
C LEU A 249 12.58 -11.66 22.80
N ASN A 250 11.98 -12.85 22.97
CA ASN A 250 12.73 -14.08 23.15
C ASN A 250 13.55 -14.47 21.91
N THR A 251 13.03 -14.26 20.70
CA THR A 251 13.77 -14.51 19.46
C THR A 251 14.97 -13.59 19.34
N ILE A 252 14.80 -12.29 19.59
CA ILE A 252 15.91 -11.31 19.59
C ILE A 252 16.94 -11.68 20.65
N ARG A 253 16.51 -11.90 21.89
CA ARG A 253 17.40 -12.22 23.02
C ARG A 253 18.20 -13.50 22.78
N SER A 254 17.52 -14.60 22.42
CA SER A 254 18.16 -15.89 22.18
C SER A 254 19.13 -15.85 21.00
N SER A 255 18.75 -15.17 19.91
CA SER A 255 19.61 -15.04 18.74
C SER A 255 20.88 -14.23 19.03
N LEU A 256 20.79 -13.09 19.72
CA LEU A 256 21.95 -12.27 20.08
C LEU A 256 22.89 -13.00 21.06
N ILE A 257 22.34 -13.70 22.05
CA ILE A 257 23.15 -14.53 22.98
C ILE A 257 23.87 -15.64 22.21
N THR A 258 23.18 -16.29 21.26
CA THR A 258 23.74 -17.41 20.50
C THR A 258 24.80 -16.94 19.52
N VAL A 259 24.60 -15.83 18.81
CA VAL A 259 25.60 -15.22 17.94
C VAL A 259 26.86 -14.84 18.73
N ARG A 260 26.71 -14.22 19.91
CA ARG A 260 27.86 -13.92 20.79
C ARG A 260 28.62 -15.16 21.25
N LYS A 261 27.93 -16.27 21.50
CA LYS A 261 28.56 -17.56 21.84
C LYS A 261 29.23 -18.20 20.62
N ALA A 262 28.63 -18.06 19.44
CA ALA A 262 29.16 -18.60 18.19
C ALA A 262 30.46 -17.90 17.77
N ILE A 263 30.53 -16.57 17.89
CA ILE A 263 31.76 -15.78 17.65
C ILE A 263 32.89 -16.25 18.59
N LYS A 264 32.57 -16.58 19.85
CA LYS A 264 33.54 -17.11 20.83
C LYS A 264 33.91 -18.60 20.60
N GLY A 265 33.39 -19.24 19.57
CA GLY A 265 33.62 -20.67 19.29
C GLY A 265 32.91 -21.64 20.26
N LEU A 266 31.98 -21.15 21.08
CA LEU A 266 31.25 -21.98 22.07
C LEU A 266 30.04 -22.71 21.48
N VAL A 267 29.54 -22.25 20.33
CA VAL A 267 28.40 -22.81 19.60
C VAL A 267 28.72 -22.80 18.10
N VAL A 268 28.24 -23.80 17.36
CA VAL A 268 28.43 -23.87 15.91
C VAL A 268 27.66 -22.74 15.22
N MET A 269 28.33 -22.03 14.31
CA MET A 269 27.71 -21.02 13.46
C MET A 269 26.83 -21.69 12.41
N SER A 270 25.50 -21.62 12.59
CA SER A 270 24.54 -22.09 11.58
C SER A 270 24.28 -21.00 10.54
N ALA A 271 23.76 -21.38 9.36
CA ALA A 271 23.39 -20.42 8.31
C ALA A 271 22.43 -19.33 8.80
N ALA A 272 21.52 -19.66 9.73
CA ALA A 272 20.60 -18.69 10.32
C ALA A 272 21.31 -17.65 11.19
N PHE A 273 22.31 -18.05 11.98
CA PHE A 273 23.09 -17.13 12.82
C PHE A 273 24.12 -16.35 12.01
N GLU A 274 24.66 -16.93 10.96
CA GLU A 274 25.52 -16.22 10.01
C GLU A 274 24.75 -15.09 9.30
N ALA A 275 23.49 -15.33 8.92
CA ALA A 275 22.63 -14.30 8.36
C ALA A 275 22.37 -13.16 9.37
N VAL A 276 22.17 -13.47 10.66
CA VAL A 276 22.05 -12.47 11.73
C VAL A 276 23.35 -11.68 11.90
N TYR A 277 24.50 -12.37 11.93
CA TYR A 277 25.82 -11.76 12.03
C TYR A 277 26.05 -10.76 10.88
N LYS A 278 25.83 -11.20 9.63
CA LYS A 278 25.96 -10.34 8.44
C LYS A 278 24.99 -9.15 8.49
N SER A 279 23.74 -9.37 8.89
CA SER A 279 22.73 -8.31 8.98
C SER A 279 23.12 -7.24 10.02
N ILE A 280 23.60 -7.65 11.19
CA ILE A 280 24.07 -6.72 12.24
C ILE A 280 25.28 -5.93 11.74
N LEU A 281 26.21 -6.59 11.05
CA LEU A 281 27.42 -5.96 10.53
C LEU A 281 27.10 -4.85 9.51
N ILE A 282 26.10 -5.06 8.65
CA ILE A 282 25.66 -4.07 7.65
C ILE A 282 24.57 -3.12 8.16
N GLY A 283 24.21 -3.18 9.44
CA GLY A 283 23.17 -2.33 10.04
C GLY A 283 21.74 -2.61 9.56
N LYS A 284 21.45 -3.80 9.02
CA LYS A 284 20.09 -4.22 8.61
C LYS A 284 19.42 -5.10 9.67
N ILE A 285 18.09 -5.06 9.72
CA ILE A 285 17.31 -5.93 10.59
C ILE A 285 17.42 -7.38 10.09
N PRO A 286 17.86 -8.34 10.92
CA PRO A 286 17.92 -9.74 10.53
C PRO A 286 16.56 -10.31 10.10
N GLY A 287 16.54 -11.09 9.02
CA GLY A 287 15.30 -11.70 8.50
C GLY A 287 14.56 -12.58 9.52
N MET A 288 15.29 -13.23 10.44
CA MET A 288 14.69 -13.99 11.53
C MET A 288 13.86 -13.10 12.47
N TRP A 289 14.33 -11.88 12.75
CA TRP A 289 13.59 -10.92 13.55
C TRP A 289 12.41 -10.39 12.74
N ALA A 290 12.63 -10.00 11.47
CA ALA A 290 11.60 -9.54 10.56
C ALA A 290 10.42 -10.52 10.43
N SER A 291 10.69 -11.83 10.45
CA SER A 291 9.65 -12.88 10.36
C SER A 291 8.76 -12.97 11.62
N LYS A 292 9.25 -12.50 12.76
CA LYS A 292 8.56 -12.51 14.06
C LYS A 292 8.14 -11.11 14.50
N SER A 293 8.71 -10.07 13.92
CA SER A 293 8.40 -8.69 14.18
C SER A 293 7.27 -8.24 13.28
N TYR A 294 6.42 -7.38 13.83
CA TYR A 294 5.64 -6.49 13.00
C TYR A 294 6.57 -5.43 12.39
N PRO A 295 6.25 -4.81 11.25
CA PRO A 295 7.04 -3.73 10.66
C PRO A 295 7.09 -2.41 11.48
N SER A 296 6.94 -2.46 12.81
CA SER A 296 7.06 -1.31 13.72
C SER A 296 8.38 -1.36 14.46
N LEU A 297 9.16 -0.29 14.37
CA LEU A 297 10.36 -0.06 15.19
C LEU A 297 10.06 0.79 16.44
N LYS A 298 8.78 1.07 16.75
CA LYS A 298 8.42 2.00 17.83
C LYS A 298 8.04 1.29 19.14
N PRO A 299 8.33 1.91 20.31
CA PRO A 299 8.33 1.25 21.62
C PRO A 299 6.95 0.84 22.15
N LEU A 300 6.98 -0.01 23.19
CA LEU A 300 5.87 -0.82 23.70
C LEU A 300 4.73 -0.02 24.34
N GLY A 301 3.73 0.38 23.56
CA GLY A 301 2.45 0.88 24.08
C GLY A 301 1.72 -0.12 24.99
N ALA A 302 1.96 -1.42 24.82
CA ALA A 302 1.36 -2.49 25.64
C ALA A 302 1.77 -2.45 27.12
N TYR A 303 2.96 -1.91 27.44
CA TYR A 303 3.44 -1.84 28.83
C TYR A 303 2.68 -0.79 29.64
N LYS A 304 2.42 0.38 29.05
CA LYS A 304 1.58 1.42 29.68
C LYS A 304 0.15 0.92 29.92
N TRP A 305 -0.43 0.20 28.96
CA TRP A 305 -1.76 -0.39 29.14
C TRP A 305 -1.79 -1.35 30.34
N TYR A 306 -0.78 -2.20 30.50
CA TYR A 306 -0.73 -3.10 31.66
C TYR A 306 -0.75 -2.35 33.00
N GLU A 307 0.05 -1.30 33.13
CA GLU A 307 0.24 -0.56 34.38
C GLU A 307 -0.90 0.41 34.70
N GLU A 308 -1.35 1.18 33.71
CA GLU A 308 -2.25 2.33 33.88
C GLU A 308 -3.71 2.02 33.49
N GLY A 309 -3.98 0.86 32.87
CA GLY A 309 -5.31 0.52 32.35
C GLY A 309 -5.46 0.81 30.86
N PRO A 310 -6.63 0.52 30.27
CA PRO A 310 -6.88 0.77 28.85
C PRO A 310 -6.74 2.27 28.54
N PRO A 311 -5.86 2.65 27.59
CA PRO A 311 -5.71 4.04 27.20
C PRO A 311 -6.98 4.52 26.50
N SER A 312 -7.27 5.81 26.60
CA SER A 312 -8.40 6.44 25.91
C SER A 312 -8.18 6.59 24.41
N THR A 313 -6.93 6.74 24.01
CA THR A 313 -6.47 6.85 22.61
C THR A 313 -5.51 5.72 22.28
N PHE A 314 -5.70 5.09 21.13
CA PHE A 314 -4.96 3.92 20.70
C PHE A 314 -4.04 4.21 19.52
N TRP A 315 -2.79 3.79 19.63
CA TRP A 315 -1.86 3.85 18.53
C TRP A 315 -2.02 2.63 17.61
N LEU A 316 -2.65 2.80 16.45
CA LEU A 316 -2.97 1.64 15.59
C LEU A 316 -1.72 0.88 15.15
N SER A 317 -0.68 1.62 14.77
CA SER A 317 0.56 1.05 14.25
C SER A 317 1.45 0.44 15.33
N GLY A 318 1.08 0.56 16.60
CA GLY A 318 1.72 -0.15 17.71
C GLY A 318 1.26 -1.60 17.90
N PHE A 319 0.13 -2.00 17.31
CA PHE A 319 -0.41 -3.36 17.47
C PHE A 319 0.20 -4.36 16.48
N PHE A 320 0.57 -5.54 16.97
CA PHE A 320 0.94 -6.68 16.11
C PHE A 320 -0.25 -7.17 15.29
N PHE A 321 -1.43 -7.21 15.90
CA PHE A 321 -2.65 -7.72 15.30
C PHE A 321 -3.80 -6.74 15.39
N THR A 322 -3.72 -5.71 14.53
CA THR A 322 -4.75 -4.67 14.37
C THR A 322 -6.16 -5.23 14.15
N GLN A 323 -6.31 -6.37 13.46
CA GLN A 323 -7.63 -7.01 13.26
C GLN A 323 -8.27 -7.48 14.57
N ALA A 324 -7.52 -8.01 15.53
CA ALA A 324 -8.07 -8.36 16.84
C ALA A 324 -8.50 -7.12 17.62
N PHE A 325 -7.75 -6.03 17.53
CA PHE A 325 -8.13 -4.75 18.12
C PHE A 325 -9.45 -4.23 17.52
N LEU A 326 -9.57 -4.17 16.19
CA LEU A 326 -10.78 -3.74 15.50
C LEU A 326 -11.99 -4.64 15.84
N THR A 327 -11.80 -5.96 15.80
CA THR A 327 -12.85 -6.93 16.13
C THR A 327 -13.27 -6.79 17.58
N GLY A 328 -12.33 -6.63 18.51
CA GLY A 328 -12.65 -6.44 19.91
C GLY A 328 -13.42 -5.14 20.17
N ALA A 329 -13.15 -4.07 19.41
CA ALA A 329 -13.88 -2.81 19.52
C ALA A 329 -15.33 -2.97 19.03
N GLN A 330 -15.52 -3.68 17.91
CA GLN A 330 -16.86 -4.06 17.44
C GLN A 330 -17.58 -4.98 18.41
N GLN A 331 -16.88 -5.94 19.03
CA GLN A 331 -17.48 -6.85 20.02
C GLN A 331 -17.96 -6.10 21.26
N ASN A 332 -17.19 -5.14 21.76
CA ASN A 332 -17.60 -4.30 22.90
C ASN A 332 -18.90 -3.53 22.58
N PHE A 333 -18.97 -2.93 21.39
CA PHE A 333 -20.18 -2.23 20.93
C PHE A 333 -21.36 -3.18 20.71
N ALA A 334 -21.14 -4.31 20.02
CA ALA A 334 -22.12 -5.35 19.78
C ALA A 334 -22.75 -5.86 21.07
N ARG A 335 -21.94 -6.06 22.13
CA ARG A 335 -22.42 -6.53 23.43
C ARG A 335 -23.11 -5.43 24.23
N LYS A 336 -22.63 -4.18 24.17
CA LYS A 336 -23.26 -3.02 24.83
C LYS A 336 -24.68 -2.77 24.30
N TYR A 337 -24.87 -2.89 22.98
CA TYR A 337 -26.15 -2.61 22.32
C TYR A 337 -26.95 -3.85 21.91
N VAL A 338 -26.44 -5.06 22.19
CA VAL A 338 -27.06 -6.34 21.84
C VAL A 338 -27.37 -6.42 20.33
N ILE A 339 -26.37 -6.10 19.50
CA ILE A 339 -26.46 -6.15 18.03
C ILE A 339 -25.52 -7.25 17.52
N PRO A 340 -25.92 -8.09 16.54
CA PRO A 340 -25.03 -9.04 15.90
C PRO A 340 -23.81 -8.35 15.27
N ILE A 341 -22.61 -8.88 15.53
CA ILE A 341 -21.35 -8.30 15.04
C ILE A 341 -21.30 -8.21 13.50
N ASP A 342 -21.90 -9.17 12.79
CA ASP A 342 -21.88 -9.24 11.32
C ASP A 342 -22.61 -8.08 10.64
N LEU A 343 -23.48 -7.38 11.38
CA LEU A 343 -24.21 -6.21 10.88
C LEU A 343 -23.47 -4.89 11.11
N LEU A 344 -22.38 -4.92 11.88
CA LEU A 344 -21.61 -3.75 12.26
C LEU A 344 -20.52 -3.44 11.24
N ILE A 345 -20.39 -2.16 10.95
CA ILE A 345 -19.27 -1.57 10.21
C ILE A 345 -18.73 -0.39 11.01
N PHE A 346 -17.58 0.14 10.62
CA PHE A 346 -17.06 1.37 11.22
C PHE A 346 -17.47 2.58 10.39
N ASP A 347 -17.99 3.60 11.06
CA ASP A 347 -17.98 4.97 10.59
C ASP A 347 -16.71 5.67 11.09
N TYR A 348 -16.18 6.58 10.29
CA TYR A 348 -14.87 7.20 10.53
C TYR A 348 -15.04 8.71 10.57
N ASN A 349 -14.78 9.30 11.74
CA ASN A 349 -14.79 10.76 11.90
C ASN A 349 -13.36 11.22 12.19
N VAL A 350 -12.75 11.95 11.25
CA VAL A 350 -11.44 12.56 11.46
C VAL A 350 -11.62 13.80 12.33
N LEU A 351 -10.91 13.86 13.45
CA LEU A 351 -11.00 14.95 14.42
C LEU A 351 -9.95 16.04 14.11
N HIS A 352 -10.21 17.28 14.52
CA HIS A 352 -9.20 18.36 14.53
C HIS A 352 -8.26 18.23 15.73
N MET A 353 -7.69 17.05 15.93
CA MET A 353 -6.78 16.76 17.03
C MET A 353 -5.58 16.02 16.48
N GLU A 354 -4.39 16.52 16.78
CA GLU A 354 -3.13 15.91 16.38
C GLU A 354 -2.62 14.92 17.43
N GLU A 355 -1.65 14.07 17.07
CA GLU A 355 -1.07 13.05 17.96
C GLU A 355 -0.55 13.64 19.28
N ASP A 356 0.05 14.83 19.25
CA ASP A 356 0.62 15.50 20.43
C ASP A 356 -0.43 15.96 21.45
N GLN A 357 -1.70 16.07 21.03
CA GLN A 357 -2.81 16.53 21.86
C GLN A 357 -3.64 15.38 22.45
N THR A 358 -3.21 14.13 22.23
CA THR A 358 -3.90 12.93 22.72
C THR A 358 -3.83 12.76 24.25
N GLY A 359 -2.86 13.41 24.91
CA GLY A 359 -2.66 13.30 26.35
C GLY A 359 -3.81 13.88 27.16
N GLY A 360 -4.51 13.03 27.92
CA GLY A 360 -5.58 13.45 28.85
C GLY A 360 -6.98 13.53 28.25
N VAL A 361 -7.18 13.07 27.02
CA VAL A 361 -8.50 12.99 26.38
C VAL A 361 -9.33 11.89 27.05
N PRO A 362 -10.59 12.14 27.47
CA PRO A 362 -11.44 11.10 28.02
C PRO A 362 -11.79 10.04 26.96
N PRO A 363 -12.00 8.77 27.34
CA PRO A 363 -12.42 7.75 26.40
C PRO A 363 -13.80 8.10 25.79
N PRO A 364 -14.05 7.79 24.51
CA PRO A 364 -15.34 8.02 23.91
C PRO A 364 -16.40 7.06 24.49
N ASP A 365 -17.66 7.50 24.52
CA ASP A 365 -18.77 6.65 24.98
C ASP A 365 -18.91 5.39 24.11
N ASP A 366 -18.69 5.54 22.80
CA ASP A 366 -18.72 4.47 21.80
C ASP A 366 -17.55 4.58 20.83
N GLY A 367 -17.00 3.42 20.46
CA GLY A 367 -15.89 3.33 19.52
C GLY A 367 -14.52 3.55 20.18
N VAL A 368 -13.54 3.89 19.35
CA VAL A 368 -12.15 4.08 19.77
C VAL A 368 -11.50 5.24 19.02
N PHE A 369 -10.68 6.02 19.73
CA PHE A 369 -9.82 7.01 19.09
C PHE A 369 -8.51 6.36 18.67
N VAL A 370 -8.10 6.62 17.43
CA VAL A 370 -6.98 5.96 16.81
C VAL A 370 -6.05 6.98 16.16
N TYR A 371 -4.74 6.82 16.35
CA TYR A 371 -3.72 7.69 15.78
C TYR A 371 -2.51 6.91 15.25
N GLY A 372 -1.56 7.64 14.64
CA GLY A 372 -0.32 7.09 14.10
C GLY A 372 -0.50 6.44 12.72
N ILE A 373 -1.36 7.04 11.91
CA ILE A 373 -1.64 6.65 10.53
C ILE A 373 -1.09 7.74 9.61
N PHE A 374 -0.50 7.34 8.50
CA PHE A 374 0.02 8.21 7.45
C PHE A 374 -0.83 8.08 6.20
N LEU A 375 -0.95 9.15 5.43
CA LEU A 375 -1.64 9.19 4.14
C LEU A 375 -0.59 9.33 3.03
N GLU A 376 -0.68 8.46 2.04
CA GLU A 376 0.20 8.42 0.87
C GLU A 376 -0.61 8.75 -0.39
N GLY A 377 -0.06 9.57 -1.28
CA GLY A 377 -0.72 9.97 -2.54
C GLY A 377 -1.85 10.99 -2.39
N ALA A 378 -2.04 11.55 -1.20
CA ALA A 378 -2.92 12.69 -0.91
C ALA A 378 -2.49 13.35 0.42
N ARG A 379 -3.13 14.48 0.76
CA ARG A 379 -3.07 15.09 2.10
C ARG A 379 -4.47 15.24 2.69
N TRP A 380 -4.55 15.36 4.00
CA TRP A 380 -5.79 15.73 4.68
C TRP A 380 -5.84 17.26 4.85
N ASP A 381 -6.87 17.91 4.36
CA ASP A 381 -7.07 19.34 4.63
C ASP A 381 -7.71 19.53 6.01
N ARG A 382 -6.97 20.11 6.96
CA ARG A 382 -7.44 20.33 8.33
C ARG A 382 -8.48 21.45 8.42
N ALA A 383 -8.56 22.35 7.44
CA ALA A 383 -9.54 23.43 7.44
C ALA A 383 -10.90 22.94 6.92
N GLU A 384 -10.88 22.20 5.81
CA GLU A 384 -12.09 21.72 5.12
C GLU A 384 -12.53 20.31 5.56
N ASN A 385 -11.71 19.59 6.35
CA ASN A 385 -11.90 18.18 6.73
C ASN A 385 -12.15 17.25 5.55
N CYS A 386 -11.36 17.40 4.50
CA CYS A 386 -11.49 16.55 3.32
C CYS A 386 -10.13 16.21 2.71
N LEU A 387 -10.11 15.14 1.91
CA LEU A 387 -8.95 14.80 1.09
C LEU A 387 -8.63 15.92 0.08
N ALA A 388 -7.34 16.25 0.01
CA ALA A 388 -6.77 17.25 -0.88
C ALA A 388 -5.45 16.74 -1.51
N GLU A 389 -4.98 17.41 -2.56
CA GLU A 389 -3.71 17.09 -3.22
C GLU A 389 -2.52 17.36 -2.32
N SER A 390 -1.52 16.46 -2.34
CA SER A 390 -0.29 16.60 -1.55
C SER A 390 0.50 17.85 -1.93
N PHE A 391 1.28 18.40 -0.99
CA PHE A 391 2.21 19.46 -1.32
C PHE A 391 3.44 18.91 -2.05
N PRO A 392 4.08 19.70 -2.94
CA PRO A 392 5.33 19.29 -3.56
C PRO A 392 6.39 18.93 -2.51
N ARG A 393 7.09 17.81 -2.71
CA ARG A 393 8.14 17.27 -1.82
C ARG A 393 7.65 16.71 -0.47
N GLU A 394 6.34 16.68 -0.24
CA GLU A 394 5.73 15.97 0.89
C GLU A 394 5.14 14.63 0.42
N LEU A 395 5.90 13.55 0.60
CA LEU A 395 5.52 12.21 0.14
C LEU A 395 4.38 11.60 0.96
N PHE A 396 4.37 11.90 2.25
CA PHE A 396 3.41 11.35 3.22
C PHE A 396 2.90 12.48 4.10
N ASP A 397 1.59 12.47 4.37
CA ASP A 397 0.96 13.35 5.34
C ASP A 397 0.57 12.56 6.60
N ARG A 398 0.65 13.20 7.77
CA ARG A 398 0.22 12.55 9.03
C ARG A 398 -1.26 12.77 9.23
N MET A 399 -2.03 11.69 9.39
CA MET A 399 -3.45 11.83 9.65
C MET A 399 -3.68 12.32 11.08
N PRO A 400 -4.64 13.25 11.28
CA PRO A 400 -5.15 13.56 12.61
C PRO A 400 -5.78 12.34 13.28
N VAL A 401 -6.14 12.48 14.55
CA VAL A 401 -6.81 11.42 15.31
C VAL A 401 -8.15 11.06 14.66
N ILE A 402 -8.33 9.77 14.40
CA ILE A 402 -9.53 9.22 13.77
C ILE A 402 -10.39 8.57 14.84
N TRP A 403 -11.64 9.00 14.95
CA TRP A 403 -12.64 8.34 15.77
C TRP A 403 -13.33 7.25 14.95
N MET A 404 -13.10 6.00 15.36
CA MET A 404 -13.71 4.83 14.74
C MET A 404 -14.95 4.41 15.55
N VAL A 405 -16.13 4.63 14.99
CA VAL A 405 -17.41 4.35 15.65
C VAL A 405 -18.07 3.14 14.99
N PRO A 406 -18.26 2.03 15.71
CA PRO A 406 -19.08 0.94 15.19
C PRO A 406 -20.54 1.40 15.03
N CYS A 407 -21.13 1.14 13.88
CA CYS A 407 -22.53 1.41 13.58
C CYS A 407 -23.13 0.28 12.74
N LYS A 408 -24.47 0.18 12.68
CA LYS A 408 -25.11 -0.74 11.74
C LYS A 408 -24.87 -0.27 10.31
N ARG A 409 -24.72 -1.20 9.37
CA ARG A 409 -24.59 -0.88 7.95
C ARG A 409 -25.72 0.01 7.40
N SER A 410 -26.93 -0.13 7.93
CA SER A 410 -28.10 0.69 7.56
C SER A 410 -28.00 2.15 7.99
N ASP A 411 -27.23 2.42 9.05
CA ASP A 411 -27.22 3.73 9.73
C ASP A 411 -26.06 4.60 9.22
N LEU A 412 -25.24 4.06 8.31
CA LEU A 412 -24.13 4.77 7.71
C LEU A 412 -24.64 5.92 6.86
N LYS A 413 -24.18 7.13 7.18
CA LYS A 413 -24.57 8.35 6.46
C LYS A 413 -23.99 8.32 5.05
N GLN A 414 -24.83 8.52 4.04
CA GLN A 414 -24.36 8.74 2.68
C GLN A 414 -23.70 10.13 2.61
N ARG A 415 -22.39 10.15 2.36
CA ARG A 415 -21.60 11.36 2.10
C ARG A 415 -20.72 11.11 0.87
N HIS A 416 -20.08 12.16 0.36
CA HIS A 416 -19.08 12.02 -0.70
C HIS A 416 -17.77 11.49 -0.12
N ILE A 417 -17.67 10.15 -0.09
CA ILE A 417 -16.63 9.43 0.65
C ILE A 417 -15.78 8.62 -0.32
N TYR A 418 -14.46 8.70 -0.14
CA TYR A 418 -13.51 7.77 -0.72
C TYR A 418 -13.22 6.61 0.25
N THR A 419 -13.50 5.38 -0.20
CA THR A 419 -13.07 4.16 0.48
C THR A 419 -11.56 3.98 0.29
N CYS A 420 -10.79 4.40 1.29
CA CYS A 420 -9.33 4.38 1.31
C CYS A 420 -8.79 3.10 1.98
N PRO A 421 -7.96 2.29 1.31
CA PRO A 421 -7.36 1.11 1.94
C PRO A 421 -6.27 1.51 2.96
N LEU A 422 -6.31 0.92 4.16
CA LEU A 422 -5.24 1.02 5.15
C LEU A 422 -4.35 -0.23 5.10
N TYR A 423 -3.06 -0.01 4.91
CA TYR A 423 -2.03 -1.06 4.94
C TYR A 423 -1.12 -0.93 6.17
N LYS A 424 -0.48 -2.03 6.54
CA LYS A 424 0.52 -2.04 7.61
C LYS A 424 1.79 -1.31 7.18
N THR A 425 2.25 -1.55 5.95
CA THR A 425 3.47 -0.96 5.37
C THR A 425 3.23 -0.39 3.98
N ALA A 426 4.15 0.49 3.55
CA ALA A 426 4.17 1.06 2.20
C ALA A 426 4.34 0.02 1.08
N GLU A 427 4.72 -1.23 1.38
CA GLU A 427 4.78 -2.28 0.35
C GLU A 427 3.40 -2.69 -0.15
N ARG A 428 2.32 -2.45 0.63
CA ARG A 428 0.89 -2.75 0.36
C ARG A 428 0.55 -4.21 0.02
N ARG A 429 1.55 -5.06 -0.22
CA ARG A 429 1.42 -6.50 -0.47
C ARG A 429 1.90 -7.34 0.71
N GLY A 430 1.40 -8.56 0.79
CA GLY A 430 1.69 -9.54 1.82
C GLY A 430 1.31 -10.94 1.33
N VAL A 431 1.30 -11.92 2.23
CA VAL A 431 0.80 -13.27 1.90
C VAL A 431 -0.72 -13.20 1.79
N LEU A 432 -1.31 -13.82 0.78
CA LEU A 432 -2.77 -13.90 0.65
C LEU A 432 -3.31 -14.82 1.76
N SER A 433 -4.26 -14.31 2.54
CA SER A 433 -4.99 -15.08 3.54
C SER A 433 -6.01 -16.01 2.87
N THR A 434 -6.57 -16.95 3.63
CA THR A 434 -7.65 -17.85 3.17
C THR A 434 -8.89 -17.11 2.69
N THR A 435 -9.06 -15.84 3.05
CA THR A 435 -10.15 -14.97 2.58
C THR A 435 -9.79 -14.15 1.34
N GLY A 436 -8.63 -14.38 0.73
CA GLY A 436 -8.18 -13.66 -0.48
C GLY A 436 -7.56 -12.28 -0.22
N HIS A 437 -7.54 -11.79 1.02
CA HIS A 437 -6.94 -10.51 1.36
C HIS A 437 -5.46 -10.64 1.74
N SER A 438 -4.65 -9.66 1.35
CA SER A 438 -3.25 -9.52 1.76
C SER A 438 -3.14 -9.42 3.30
N THR A 439 -2.17 -10.11 3.91
CA THR A 439 -1.85 -9.95 5.35
C THR A 439 -1.40 -8.54 5.73
N ASN A 440 -1.05 -7.72 4.74
CA ASN A 440 -0.70 -6.31 4.88
C ASN A 440 -1.94 -5.39 4.92
N PHE A 441 -3.09 -5.84 4.41
CA PHE A 441 -4.32 -5.07 4.48
C PHE A 441 -4.90 -5.10 5.90
N VAL A 442 -5.30 -3.94 6.42
CA VAL A 442 -5.89 -3.79 7.76
C VAL A 442 -7.39 -3.61 7.67
N VAL A 443 -7.85 -2.50 7.09
CA VAL A 443 -9.27 -2.14 6.94
C VAL A 443 -9.41 -1.08 5.85
N ALA A 444 -10.60 -0.93 5.27
CA ALA A 444 -10.91 0.18 4.39
C ALA A 444 -11.57 1.31 5.20
N MET A 445 -10.92 2.47 5.27
CA MET A 445 -11.44 3.65 5.96
C MET A 445 -12.23 4.53 5.01
N LEU A 446 -13.33 5.09 5.51
CA LEU A 446 -14.20 5.99 4.77
C LEU A 446 -13.72 7.43 5.02
N LEU A 447 -13.06 8.03 4.03
CA LEU A 447 -12.54 9.39 4.12
C LEU A 447 -13.41 10.36 3.34
N GLU A 448 -13.70 11.53 3.92
CA GLU A 448 -14.48 12.57 3.24
C GLU A 448 -13.66 13.22 2.12
N CYS A 449 -14.32 13.48 1.00
CA CYS A 449 -13.73 14.14 -0.15
C CYS A 449 -14.48 15.44 -0.44
N SER A 450 -13.76 16.44 -0.94
CA SER A 450 -14.41 17.62 -1.50
C SER A 450 -15.30 17.20 -2.69
N PRO A 451 -16.55 17.70 -2.80
CA PRO A 451 -17.43 17.43 -3.93
C PRO A 451 -16.85 17.84 -5.30
N ARG A 452 -15.81 18.65 -5.30
CA ARG A 452 -15.09 19.09 -6.52
C ARG A 452 -14.29 17.97 -7.18
N HIS A 453 -13.84 16.98 -6.41
CA HIS A 453 -13.03 15.88 -6.92
C HIS A 453 -13.86 14.60 -6.99
N GLN A 454 -13.81 13.92 -8.13
CA GLN A 454 -14.48 12.63 -8.27
C GLN A 454 -13.71 11.54 -7.54
N ILE A 455 -14.40 10.52 -7.05
CA ILE A 455 -13.81 9.40 -6.30
C ILE A 455 -12.74 8.66 -7.15
N SER A 456 -12.95 8.60 -8.47
CA SER A 456 -12.00 8.02 -9.42
C SER A 456 -10.62 8.66 -9.37
N HIS A 457 -10.55 9.97 -9.06
CA HIS A 457 -9.30 10.71 -8.94
C HIS A 457 -8.37 10.08 -7.91
N TRP A 458 -8.86 9.85 -6.68
CA TRP A 458 -8.10 9.27 -5.58
C TRP A 458 -7.73 7.81 -5.80
N ILE A 459 -8.57 7.06 -6.54
CA ILE A 459 -8.24 5.68 -6.94
C ILE A 459 -7.01 5.70 -7.87
N ILE A 460 -7.02 6.56 -8.90
CA ILE A 460 -5.94 6.62 -9.89
C ILE A 460 -4.65 7.17 -9.26
N ARG A 461 -4.75 8.16 -8.36
CA ARG A 461 -3.63 8.68 -7.55
C ARG A 461 -2.96 7.63 -6.67
N GLY A 462 -3.58 6.46 -6.49
CA GLY A 462 -3.07 5.39 -5.65
C GLY A 462 -3.12 5.76 -4.17
N THR A 463 -4.08 6.58 -3.76
CA THR A 463 -4.20 7.07 -2.39
C THR A 463 -4.42 5.91 -1.42
N ALA A 464 -3.60 5.81 -0.38
CA ALA A 464 -3.77 4.80 0.65
C ALA A 464 -3.34 5.34 2.01
N LEU A 465 -3.84 4.71 3.07
CA LEU A 465 -3.37 4.93 4.42
C LEU A 465 -2.31 3.88 4.77
N LEU A 466 -1.32 4.28 5.56
CA LEU A 466 -0.23 3.43 6.02
C LEU A 466 -0.10 3.52 7.54
N CYS A 467 0.04 2.38 8.22
CA CYS A 467 0.40 2.35 9.64
C CYS A 467 1.88 2.73 9.85
N GLN A 468 2.76 2.38 8.91
CA GLN A 468 4.20 2.64 8.98
C GLN A 468 4.76 3.13 7.66
N LEU A 469 5.77 3.99 7.81
CA LEU A 469 6.66 4.41 6.74
C LEU A 469 7.94 3.54 6.80
N SER A 470 8.56 3.29 5.66
CA SER A 470 9.69 2.34 5.51
C SER A 470 11.05 2.88 5.98
N PHE A 471 11.09 3.78 6.97
CA PHE A 471 12.30 4.49 7.40
C PHE A 471 12.88 3.95 8.71
#